data_AF-F0GES8-F1
#
_entry.id   AF-F0GES8-F1
#
_cell.length_a   1.000
_cell.length_b   1.000
_cell.length_c   1.000
_cell.angle_alpha   90.00
_cell.angle_beta   90.00
_cell.angle_gamma   90.00
#
_symmetry.space_group_name_H-M   'P 1'
#
loop_
_entity.id
_entity.type
_entity.pdbx_description
1 polymer ?
#
loop_
_entity_poly.entity_id
_entity_poly.type
_entity_poly.pdbx_seq_one_letter_code
_entity_poly.pdbx_strand_id
1 'polypeptide(L)'
;MSASYGARVGIAEQEQIGGTCVLRGCIPKKLLVYASHYLHDVDDAKGFGWRFGAGTLDWPALIAAKDREINRLSDIYIGLLRQSGVDMHEGRATLVDAHTVAVGERRFRARHIAIATGSRPSLPPRPGIEHVITSREALSLAALP
;
A
#
# COMPACT_ATOMS: atom_id res chain seq x y z
N MET A 1 15.48 10.33 5.11
CA MET A 1 16.73 11.11 4.97
C MET A 1 17.05 11.98 6.18
N SER A 2 16.10 12.55 6.93
CA SER A 2 16.47 13.36 8.12
C SER A 2 17.24 12.60 9.20
N ALA A 3 16.87 11.34 9.47
CA ALA A 3 17.54 10.49 10.44
C ALA A 3 19.01 10.17 10.05
N SER A 4 19.28 9.95 8.75
CA SER A 4 20.65 9.72 8.26
C SER A 4 21.56 10.95 8.36
N TYR A 5 20.98 12.14 8.57
CA TYR A 5 21.72 13.38 8.89
C TYR A 5 21.81 13.65 10.40
N GLY A 6 21.49 12.68 11.26
CA GLY A 6 21.62 12.78 12.71
C GLY A 6 20.44 13.43 13.43
N ALA A 7 19.33 13.74 12.74
CA ALA A 7 18.13 14.24 13.41
C ALA A 7 17.42 13.11 14.18
N ARG A 8 16.88 13.43 15.36
CA ARG A 8 15.90 12.55 16.03
C ARG A 8 14.56 12.68 15.31
N VAL A 9 14.03 11.56 14.81
CA VAL A 9 12.84 11.53 13.97
C VAL A 9 11.79 10.61 14.58
N GLY A 10 10.55 11.09 14.64
CA GLY A 10 9.37 10.28 14.91
C GLY A 10 8.48 10.19 13.68
N ILE A 11 7.78 9.06 13.51
CA ILE A 11 6.72 8.87 12.51
C ILE A 11 5.46 8.34 13.19
N ALA A 12 4.30 8.80 12.74
CA ALA A 12 3.02 8.27 13.18
C ALA A 12 2.26 7.68 11.99
N GLU A 13 1.85 6.42 12.10
CA GLU A 13 1.07 5.70 11.07
C GLU A 13 -0.11 5.02 11.75
N GLN A 14 -1.32 5.24 11.24
CA GLN A 14 -2.55 4.72 11.84
C GLN A 14 -3.00 3.38 11.24
N GLU A 15 -2.50 3.04 10.05
CA GLU A 15 -2.79 1.77 9.39
C GLU A 15 -1.50 0.93 9.36
N GLN A 16 -0.85 0.82 8.21
CA GLN A 16 0.34 0.00 8.03
C GLN A 16 1.41 0.80 7.28
N ILE A 17 2.66 0.57 7.66
CA ILE A 17 3.83 1.25 7.06
C ILE A 17 3.95 0.86 5.57
N GLY A 18 4.24 1.87 4.74
CA GLY A 18 4.32 1.74 3.28
C GLY A 18 3.24 2.56 2.56
N GLY A 19 2.13 2.86 3.24
CA GLY A 19 1.08 3.75 2.74
C GLY A 19 0.38 3.22 1.48
N THR A 20 -0.33 4.11 0.76
CA THR A 20 -1.18 3.72 -0.36
C THR A 20 -0.41 3.00 -1.48
N CYS A 21 0.76 3.50 -1.87
CA CYS A 21 1.51 2.99 -3.01
C CYS A 21 1.87 1.50 -2.85
N VAL A 22 2.38 1.13 -1.67
CA VAL A 22 2.82 -0.23 -1.36
C VAL A 22 1.62 -1.14 -1.07
N LEU A 23 0.68 -0.67 -0.25
CA LEU A 23 -0.33 -1.56 0.34
C LEU A 23 -1.57 -1.75 -0.55
N ARG A 24 -1.97 -0.71 -1.29
CA ARG A 24 -3.27 -0.68 -1.99
C ARG A 24 -3.29 0.27 -3.19
N GLY A 25 -2.17 0.32 -3.89
CA GLY A 25 -1.94 1.26 -4.99
C GLY A 25 -1.03 0.65 -6.03
N CYS A 26 0.09 1.33 -6.31
CA CYS A 26 0.96 1.02 -7.43
C CYS A 26 1.46 -0.44 -7.44
N ILE A 27 1.90 -0.96 -6.29
CA ILE A 27 2.47 -2.31 -6.18
C ILE A 27 1.41 -3.39 -6.47
N PRO A 28 0.31 -3.53 -5.70
CA PRO A 28 -0.74 -4.51 -5.99
C PRO A 28 -1.28 -4.36 -7.41
N LYS A 29 -1.50 -3.12 -7.87
CA LYS A 29 -1.98 -2.86 -9.23
C LYS A 29 -1.02 -3.40 -10.28
N LYS A 30 0.29 -3.18 -10.12
CA LYS A 30 1.27 -3.65 -11.12
C LYS A 30 1.36 -5.18 -11.14
N LEU A 31 1.26 -5.84 -10.00
CA LEU A 31 1.23 -7.30 -9.92
C LEU A 31 0.01 -7.89 -10.65
N LEU A 32 -1.18 -7.31 -10.44
CA LEU A 32 -2.40 -7.72 -11.15
C LEU A 32 -2.32 -7.44 -12.66
N VAL A 33 -1.73 -6.30 -13.07
CA VAL A 33 -1.49 -6.00 -14.50
C VAL A 33 -0.54 -7.00 -15.15
N TYR A 34 0.53 -7.42 -14.46
CA TYR A 34 1.38 -8.49 -14.99
C TYR A 34 0.62 -9.80 -15.15
N ALA A 35 -0.18 -10.18 -14.15
CA ALA A 35 -1.01 -11.37 -14.22
C ALA A 35 -1.98 -11.34 -15.43
N SER A 36 -2.59 -10.19 -15.73
CA SER A 36 -3.53 -10.05 -16.85
C SER A 36 -2.87 -10.09 -18.22
N HIS A 37 -1.56 -9.83 -18.32
CA HIS A 37 -0.84 -9.83 -19.59
C HIS A 37 -0.45 -11.25 -20.05
N TYR A 38 -0.26 -12.21 -19.14
CA TYR A 38 0.28 -13.53 -19.49
C TYR A 38 -0.50 -14.28 -20.56
N LEU A 39 -1.83 -14.18 -20.59
CA LEU A 39 -2.63 -14.84 -21.62
C LEU A 39 -2.38 -14.24 -23.02
N HIS A 40 -2.15 -12.93 -23.11
CA HIS A 40 -1.79 -12.27 -24.36
C HIS A 40 -0.39 -12.69 -24.81
N ASP A 41 0.59 -12.66 -23.90
CA ASP A 41 1.97 -13.05 -24.20
C ASP A 41 2.07 -14.52 -24.65
N VAL A 42 1.28 -15.41 -24.03
CA VAL A 42 1.18 -16.83 -24.43
C VAL A 42 0.57 -16.99 -25.82
N ASP A 43 -0.41 -16.15 -26.18
CA ASP A 43 -1.02 -16.19 -27.51
C ASP A 43 -0.04 -15.70 -28.59
N ASP A 44 0.62 -14.56 -28.35
CA ASP A 44 1.63 -13.99 -29.24
C ASP A 44 2.80 -14.96 -29.46
N ALA A 45 3.23 -15.67 -28.41
CA ALA A 45 4.32 -16.63 -28.49
C ALA A 45 4.05 -17.79 -29.46
N LYS A 46 2.77 -18.11 -29.77
CA LYS A 46 2.43 -19.11 -30.80
C LYS A 46 2.91 -18.69 -32.19
N GLY A 47 2.92 -17.38 -32.48
CA GLY A 47 3.46 -16.83 -33.73
C GLY A 47 4.97 -17.05 -33.89
N PHE A 48 5.67 -17.31 -32.79
CA PHE A 48 7.10 -17.64 -32.76
C PHE A 48 7.37 -19.14 -32.67
N GLY A 49 6.36 -19.98 -32.92
CA GLY A 49 6.49 -21.44 -32.96
C GLY A 49 6.32 -22.15 -31.62
N TRP A 50 6.01 -21.41 -30.54
CA TRP A 50 5.70 -22.03 -29.26
C TRP A 50 4.32 -22.70 -29.28
N ARG A 51 4.17 -23.77 -28.48
CA ARG A 51 2.90 -24.49 -28.31
C ARG A 51 2.58 -24.58 -26.83
N PHE A 52 1.42 -24.04 -26.44
CA PHE A 52 0.92 -24.05 -25.07
C PHE A 52 -0.51 -24.59 -25.03
N GLY A 53 -0.92 -25.12 -23.87
CA GLY A 53 -2.33 -25.45 -23.59
C GLY A 53 -3.15 -24.21 -23.20
N ALA A 54 -4.44 -24.42 -22.91
CA ALA A 54 -5.28 -23.36 -22.33
C ALA A 54 -4.81 -23.03 -20.91
N GLY A 55 -4.49 -21.76 -20.67
CA GLY A 55 -4.17 -21.26 -19.33
C GLY A 55 -5.43 -20.93 -18.56
N THR A 56 -5.49 -21.33 -17.29
CA THR A 56 -6.48 -20.84 -16.33
C THR A 56 -5.78 -19.99 -15.28
N LEU A 57 -6.49 -18.98 -14.77
CA LEU A 57 -5.99 -18.16 -13.67
C LEU A 57 -6.59 -18.64 -12.35
N ASP A 58 -5.73 -19.11 -11.45
CA ASP A 58 -6.09 -19.31 -10.04
C ASP A 58 -6.06 -17.95 -9.33
N TRP A 59 -7.23 -17.33 -9.22
CA TRP A 59 -7.38 -16.01 -8.62
C TRP A 59 -6.99 -15.98 -7.12
N PRO A 60 -7.47 -16.91 -6.27
CA PRO A 60 -6.98 -17.00 -4.88
C PRO A 60 -5.47 -17.10 -4.76
N ALA A 61 -4.80 -17.91 -5.60
CA ALA A 61 -3.35 -18.02 -5.60
C ALA A 61 -2.66 -16.71 -6.00
N LEU A 62 -3.18 -16.00 -7.01
CA LEU A 62 -2.68 -14.68 -7.42
C LEU A 62 -2.79 -13.66 -6.27
N ILE A 63 -3.94 -13.57 -5.62
CA ILE A 63 -4.15 -12.63 -4.50
C ILE A 63 -3.23 -12.98 -3.33
N ALA A 64 -3.09 -14.26 -2.97
CA ALA A 64 -2.19 -14.70 -1.91
C ALA A 64 -0.71 -14.39 -2.22
N ALA A 65 -0.28 -14.56 -3.47
CA ALA A 65 1.08 -14.20 -3.90
C ALA A 65 1.31 -12.68 -3.83
N LYS A 66 0.34 -11.88 -4.30
CA LYS A 66 0.35 -10.42 -4.21
C LYS A 66 0.45 -9.96 -2.76
N ASP A 67 -0.37 -10.50 -1.86
CA ASP A 67 -0.40 -10.09 -0.45
C ASP A 67 0.90 -10.46 0.28
N ARG A 68 1.49 -11.62 -0.04
CA ARG A 68 2.81 -12.00 0.49
C ARG A 68 3.88 -10.98 0.12
N GLU A 69 3.88 -10.51 -1.12
CA GLU A 69 4.86 -9.52 -1.58
C GLU A 69 4.63 -8.14 -0.95
N ILE A 70 3.37 -7.73 -0.80
CA ILE A 70 3.02 -6.48 -0.09
C ILE A 70 3.52 -6.51 1.35
N ASN A 71 3.28 -7.61 2.07
CA ASN A 71 3.74 -7.78 3.44
C ASN A 71 5.27 -7.75 3.54
N ARG A 72 5.97 -8.46 2.65
CA ARG A 72 7.43 -8.44 2.58
C ARG A 72 7.97 -7.01 2.38
N LEU A 73 7.37 -6.22 1.50
CA LEU A 73 7.78 -4.84 1.25
C LEU A 73 7.49 -3.93 2.46
N SER A 74 6.33 -4.08 3.10
CA SER A 74 6.00 -3.39 4.36
C SER A 74 7.06 -3.68 5.43
N ASP A 75 7.44 -4.94 5.60
CA ASP A 75 8.45 -5.35 6.58
C ASP A 75 9.83 -4.74 6.28
N ILE A 76 10.20 -4.63 5.00
CA ILE A 76 11.43 -3.94 4.58
C ILE A 76 11.39 -2.46 5.01
N TYR A 77 10.29 -1.75 4.78
CA TYR A 77 10.17 -0.35 5.20
C TYR A 77 10.25 -0.20 6.72
N ILE A 78 9.58 -1.08 7.48
CA ILE A 78 9.69 -1.13 8.93
C ILE A 78 11.15 -1.35 9.36
N GLY A 79 11.84 -2.29 8.72
CA GLY A 79 13.26 -2.57 8.96
C GLY A 79 14.14 -1.34 8.70
N LEU A 80 13.96 -0.65 7.58
CA LEU A 80 14.72 0.54 7.21
C LEU A 80 14.50 1.70 8.19
N LEU A 81 13.26 1.91 8.64
CA LEU A 81 12.93 2.92 9.66
C LEU A 81 13.60 2.60 11.00
N ARG A 82 13.53 1.35 11.46
CA ARG A 82 14.18 0.88 12.68
C ARG A 82 15.70 1.03 12.62
N GLN A 83 16.32 0.60 11.52
CA GLN A 83 17.77 0.73 11.31
C GLN A 83 18.23 2.19 11.30
N SER A 84 17.36 3.09 10.85
CA SER A 84 17.60 4.53 10.87
C SER A 84 17.35 5.17 12.25
N GLY A 85 16.95 4.41 13.27
CA GLY A 85 16.64 4.93 14.60
C GLY A 85 15.38 5.79 14.68
N VAL A 86 14.44 5.63 13.73
CA VAL A 86 13.17 6.36 13.74
C VAL A 86 12.25 5.78 14.83
N ASP A 87 11.72 6.66 15.68
CA ASP A 87 10.70 6.28 16.66
C ASP A 87 9.34 6.17 15.95
N MET A 88 8.73 4.99 15.98
CA MET A 88 7.49 4.71 15.26
C MET A 88 6.33 4.67 16.25
N HIS A 89 5.30 5.45 15.97
CA HIS A 89 4.08 5.51 16.76
C HIS A 89 2.91 4.98 15.94
N GLU A 90 2.28 3.93 16.45
CA GLU A 90 1.04 3.43 15.85
C GLU A 90 -0.13 4.30 16.31
N GLY A 91 -0.87 4.83 15.35
CA GLY A 91 -2.07 5.65 15.58
C GLY A 91 -2.13 6.91 14.74
N ARG A 92 -3.31 7.54 14.76
CA ARG A 92 -3.55 8.81 14.07
C ARG A 92 -2.92 9.96 14.82
N ALA A 93 -2.01 10.66 14.15
CA ALA A 93 -1.48 11.93 14.59
C ALA A 93 -2.47 13.08 14.37
N THR A 94 -2.62 13.94 15.39
CA THR A 94 -3.37 15.21 15.29
C THR A 94 -2.50 16.36 15.78
N LEU A 95 -2.43 17.45 15.01
CA LEU A 95 -1.79 18.68 15.46
C LEU A 95 -2.64 19.31 16.56
N VAL A 96 -2.06 19.49 17.75
CA VAL A 96 -2.73 20.19 18.87
C VAL A 96 -2.34 21.66 18.93
N ASP A 97 -1.16 21.99 18.41
CA ASP A 97 -0.66 23.36 18.20
C ASP A 97 0.42 23.34 17.09
N ALA A 98 1.12 24.48 16.89
CA ALA A 98 2.12 24.64 15.84
C ALA A 98 3.35 23.71 15.96
N HIS A 99 3.64 23.17 17.15
CA HIS A 99 4.84 22.37 17.42
C HIS A 99 4.56 21.07 18.18
N THR A 100 3.30 20.75 18.44
CA THR A 100 2.89 19.57 19.22
C THR A 100 1.93 18.70 18.44
N VAL A 101 2.22 17.40 18.41
CA VAL A 101 1.40 16.35 17.81
C VAL A 101 0.94 15.40 18.91
N ALA A 102 -0.35 15.03 18.90
CA ALA A 102 -0.89 13.97 19.73
C ALA A 102 -1.06 12.68 18.91
N VAL A 103 -0.68 11.54 19.49
CA VAL A 103 -0.96 10.19 18.97
C VAL A 103 -1.57 9.38 20.12
N GLY A 104 -2.88 9.14 20.04
CA GLY A 104 -3.64 8.67 21.20
C GLY A 104 -3.55 9.69 22.35
N GLU A 105 -3.20 9.22 23.55
CA GLU A 105 -3.03 10.08 24.74
C GLU A 105 -1.63 10.72 24.82
N ARG A 106 -0.67 10.25 24.02
CA ARG A 106 0.72 10.72 24.07
C ARG A 106 0.87 12.00 23.26
N ARG A 107 1.65 12.94 23.78
CA ARG A 107 1.99 14.20 23.10
C ARG A 107 3.49 14.29 22.83
N PHE A 108 3.83 14.74 21.64
CA PHE A 108 5.19 14.86 21.15
C PHE A 108 5.42 16.27 20.64
N ARG A 109 6.53 16.89 21.05
CA ARG A 109 6.94 18.21 20.57
C ARG A 109 8.05 18.07 19.54
N ALA A 110 7.92 18.77 18.42
CA ALA A 110 8.92 18.77 17.35
C ALA A 110 9.15 20.18 16.80
N ARG A 111 10.42 20.48 16.47
CA ARG A 111 10.78 21.74 15.80
C ARG A 111 10.23 21.80 14.37
N HIS A 112 10.21 20.66 13.69
CA HIS A 112 9.74 20.51 12.33
C HIS A 112 8.70 19.39 12.28
N ILE A 113 7.57 19.66 11.62
CA ILE A 113 6.50 18.69 11.42
C ILE A 113 6.23 18.61 9.91
N ALA A 114 6.35 17.41 9.35
CA ALA A 114 6.01 17.13 7.96
C ALA A 114 4.65 16.42 7.91
N ILE A 115 3.68 17.02 7.21
CA ILE A 115 2.36 16.41 7.00
C ILE A 115 2.42 15.62 5.69
N ALA A 116 2.38 14.29 5.81
CA ALA A 116 2.47 13.36 4.69
C ALA A 116 1.35 12.30 4.73
N THR A 117 0.12 12.74 4.99
CA THR A 117 -1.04 11.86 5.27
C THR A 117 -1.70 11.25 4.03
N GLY A 118 -1.24 11.60 2.82
CA GLY A 118 -1.78 11.08 1.57
C GLY A 118 -3.24 11.49 1.31
N SER A 119 -3.95 10.64 0.57
CA SER A 119 -5.35 10.85 0.17
C SER A 119 -6.15 9.55 0.27
N ARG A 120 -7.49 9.67 0.20
CA ARG A 120 -8.42 8.55 0.17
C ARG A 120 -9.41 8.70 -0.99
N PRO A 121 -9.94 7.59 -1.55
CA PRO A 121 -11.01 7.66 -2.55
C PRO A 121 -12.21 8.45 -2.00
N SER A 122 -12.84 9.26 -2.86
CA SER A 122 -14.07 9.99 -2.54
C SER A 122 -15.24 9.40 -3.32
N LEU A 123 -16.32 9.07 -2.63
CA LEU A 123 -17.57 8.63 -3.25
C LEU A 123 -18.60 9.78 -3.23
N PRO A 124 -19.23 10.12 -4.36
CA PRO A 124 -20.23 11.20 -4.41
C PRO A 124 -21.53 10.79 -3.69
N PRO A 125 -22.23 11.71 -3.00
CA PRO A 125 -23.46 11.39 -2.28
C PRO A 125 -24.63 11.21 -3.26
N ARG A 126 -24.87 9.98 -3.71
CA ARG A 126 -25.96 9.61 -4.63
C ARG A 126 -26.60 8.30 -4.20
N PRO A 127 -27.92 8.08 -4.43
CA PRO A 127 -28.55 6.79 -4.16
C PRO A 127 -27.80 5.64 -4.86
N GLY A 128 -27.57 4.53 -4.14
CA GLY A 128 -26.87 3.34 -4.64
C GLY A 128 -25.34 3.41 -4.55
N ILE A 129 -24.77 4.51 -4.03
CA ILE A 129 -23.31 4.65 -3.89
C ILE A 129 -22.71 3.61 -2.92
N GLU A 130 -23.50 3.12 -1.96
CA GLU A 130 -23.14 2.09 -0.98
C GLU A 130 -22.81 0.73 -1.61
N HIS A 131 -23.18 0.51 -2.89
CA HIS A 131 -22.86 -0.71 -3.63
C HIS A 131 -21.55 -0.61 -4.43
N VAL A 132 -20.94 0.58 -4.48
CA VAL A 132 -19.71 0.81 -5.23
C VAL A 132 -18.50 0.50 -4.36
N ILE A 133 -17.59 -0.30 -4.89
CA ILE A 133 -16.26 -0.51 -4.30
C ILE A 133 -15.28 0.56 -4.76
N THR A 134 -14.25 0.83 -3.96
CA THR A 134 -13.15 1.73 -4.34
C THR A 134 -11.93 0.93 -4.76
N SER A 135 -10.84 1.62 -5.11
CA SER A 135 -9.54 0.98 -5.34
C SER A 135 -9.01 0.23 -4.10
N ARG A 136 -9.52 0.53 -2.89
CA ARG A 136 -9.12 -0.18 -1.67
C ARG A 136 -9.60 -1.63 -1.67
N GLU A 137 -10.82 -1.87 -2.12
CA GLU A 137 -11.42 -3.20 -2.19
C GLU A 137 -11.07 -3.90 -3.52
N ALA A 138 -11.07 -3.17 -4.64
CA ALA A 138 -10.87 -3.73 -5.98
C ALA A 138 -9.53 -4.49 -6.15
N LEU A 139 -8.50 -4.10 -5.40
CA LEU A 139 -7.17 -4.73 -5.45
C LEU A 139 -7.02 -5.96 -4.53
N SER A 140 -8.10 -6.35 -3.85
CA SER A 140 -8.12 -7.44 -2.86
C SER A 140 -9.43 -8.23 -2.89
N LEU A 141 -10.14 -8.26 -4.02
CA LEU A 141 -11.36 -9.07 -4.16
C LEU A 141 -11.06 -10.55 -3.96
N ALA A 142 -11.91 -11.26 -3.21
CA ALA A 142 -11.71 -12.67 -2.89
C ALA A 142 -11.94 -13.61 -4.10
N ALA A 143 -12.75 -13.17 -5.06
CA ALA A 143 -13.02 -13.87 -6.30
C ALA A 143 -12.89 -12.89 -7.48
N LEU A 144 -12.59 -13.45 -8.65
CA LEU A 144 -12.63 -12.70 -9.89
C LEU A 144 -14.11 -12.33 -10.17
N PRO A 145 -14.45 -11.04 -10.36
CA PRO A 145 -15.80 -10.59 -10.64
C PRO A 145 -16.29 -10.97 -12.05
#